data_AF-A0A397LDT8-F1
#
_entry.id   AF-A0A397LDT8-F1
#
_cell.length_a   1.000
_cell.length_b   1.000
_cell.length_c   1.000
_cell.angle_alpha   90.00
_cell.angle_beta   90.00
_cell.angle_gamma   90.00
#
_symmetry.space_group_name_H-M   'P 1'
#
loop_
_entity.id
_entity.type
_entity.pdbx_description
1 polymer ?
#
loop_
_entity_poly.entity_id
_entity_poly.type
_entity_poly.pdbx_seq_one_letter_code
_entity_poly.pdbx_strand_id
1 'polypeptide(L)'
;MKPTTINITIAIISALATVVAAIIYYLTLQELKKQRENTARPQLFIDKTYFNVQGLTNGKYMMPIKWTTEKMNSIVTEFPNQVIISEFYLQCYNIGFGTATNVSIEFYYDIDLFLSKIFELEKDIPENDQITVKKNSAFLSFSNKNKEKPFRNFGISIENSLKHYITYVLPVNIKNDPVQVKLPSHYLELLNVYVYNFMTNHKKDLDYSIPPITTKIKYSDINKKQTEESFTIVTNLESMSLAGYSGEFTLHKL
;
A
#
# COMPACT_ATOMS: atom_id res chain seq x y z
N MET A 1 34.09 73.00 -13.20
CA MET A 1 34.76 72.06 -14.14
C MET A 1 33.67 71.32 -14.91
N LYS A 2 33.65 71.40 -16.26
CA LYS A 2 32.71 70.59 -17.05
C LYS A 2 33.17 69.13 -17.00
N PRO A 3 32.27 68.15 -16.78
CA PRO A 3 32.65 66.75 -16.88
C PRO A 3 33.22 66.49 -18.27
N THR A 4 34.40 65.87 -18.33
CA THR A 4 34.99 65.40 -19.59
C THR A 4 34.07 64.32 -20.18
N THR A 5 33.92 64.32 -21.50
CA THR A 5 33.11 63.34 -22.26
C THR A 5 33.40 61.89 -21.87
N ILE A 6 34.65 61.58 -21.50
CA ILE A 6 35.09 60.28 -21.00
C ILE A 6 34.32 59.85 -19.74
N ASN A 7 34.12 60.74 -18.78
CA ASN A 7 33.41 60.42 -17.54
C ASN A 7 31.94 60.09 -17.79
N ILE A 8 31.33 60.76 -18.78
CA ILE A 8 29.93 60.51 -19.18
C ILE A 8 29.82 59.12 -19.81
N THR A 9 30.74 58.76 -20.71
CA THR A 9 30.76 57.43 -21.35
C THR A 9 30.93 56.31 -20.33
N ILE A 10 31.85 56.47 -19.36
CA ILE A 10 32.07 55.48 -18.29
C ILE A 10 30.81 55.33 -17.42
N ALA A 11 30.15 56.44 -17.08
CA ALA A 11 28.93 56.42 -16.29
C ALA A 11 27.78 55.69 -17.03
N ILE A 12 27.62 55.92 -18.33
CA ILE A 12 26.60 55.24 -19.16
C ILE A 12 26.88 53.73 -19.22
N ILE A 13 28.12 53.32 -19.47
CA ILE A 13 28.50 51.90 -19.51
C ILE A 13 28.25 51.24 -18.16
N SER A 14 28.60 51.92 -17.06
CA SER A 14 28.38 51.41 -15.70
C SER A 14 26.88 51.26 -15.38
N ALA A 15 26.06 52.24 -15.77
CA ALA A 15 24.61 52.18 -15.60
C ALA A 15 24.00 51.03 -16.42
N LEU A 16 24.44 50.85 -17.68
CA LEU A 16 23.97 49.76 -18.54
C LEU A 16 24.35 48.39 -17.97
N ALA A 17 25.59 48.22 -17.51
CA ALA A 17 26.06 46.99 -16.86
C ALA A 17 25.23 46.67 -15.60
N THR A 18 24.88 47.70 -14.81
CA THR A 18 24.04 47.54 -13.62
C THR A 18 22.62 47.09 -13.98
N VAL A 19 22.02 47.64 -15.04
CA VAL A 19 20.68 47.23 -15.52
C VAL A 19 20.70 45.78 -16.01
N VAL A 20 21.71 45.39 -16.79
CA VAL A 20 21.86 44.00 -17.26
C VAL A 20 22.03 43.05 -16.09
N ALA A 21 22.87 43.39 -15.11
CA ALA A 21 23.05 42.60 -13.90
C ALA A 21 21.74 42.45 -13.09
N ALA A 22 20.95 43.52 -12.98
CA ALA A 22 19.65 43.49 -12.32
C ALA A 22 18.64 42.57 -13.03
N ILE A 23 18.62 42.58 -14.37
CA ILE A 23 17.78 41.68 -15.16
C ILE A 23 18.19 40.22 -14.95
N ILE A 24 19.49 39.91 -15.03
CA ILE A 24 20.01 38.56 -14.78
C ILE A 24 19.64 38.10 -13.37
N TYR A 25 19.81 38.96 -12.36
CA TYR A 25 19.48 38.65 -10.99
C TYR A 25 17.98 38.37 -10.81
N TYR A 26 17.11 39.19 -11.44
CA TYR A 26 15.67 38.99 -11.41
C TYR A 26 15.25 37.64 -12.03
N LEU A 27 15.78 37.31 -13.22
CA LEU A 27 15.53 36.02 -13.87
C LEU A 27 16.02 34.85 -13.01
N THR A 28 17.19 34.99 -12.38
CA THR A 28 17.74 33.99 -11.47
C THR A 28 16.83 33.76 -10.26
N LEU A 29 16.30 34.83 -9.67
CA LEU A 29 15.34 34.72 -8.56
C LEU A 29 14.04 34.04 -8.97
N GLN A 30 13.53 34.31 -10.18
CA GLN A 30 12.35 33.63 -10.68
C GLN A 30 12.60 32.12 -10.85
N GLU A 31 13.74 31.74 -11.41
CA GLU A 31 14.08 30.33 -11.61
C GLU A 31 14.29 29.61 -10.26
N LEU A 32 14.98 30.25 -9.31
CA LEU A 32 15.13 29.71 -7.95
C LEU A 32 13.79 29.55 -7.23
N LYS A 33 12.85 30.48 -7.41
CA LYS A 33 11.50 30.35 -6.86
C LYS A 33 10.79 29.13 -7.44
N LYS A 34 10.85 28.96 -8.76
CA LYS A 34 10.26 27.80 -9.46
C LYS A 34 10.90 26.48 -9.03
N GLN A 35 12.21 26.44 -8.85
CA GLN A 35 12.93 25.28 -8.34
C GLN A 35 12.48 24.94 -6.92
N ARG A 36 12.42 25.92 -6.00
CA ARG A 36 11.94 25.72 -4.63
C ARG A 36 10.51 25.17 -4.58
N GLU A 37 9.62 25.69 -5.42
CA GLU A 37 8.23 25.20 -5.50
C GLU A 37 8.12 23.77 -6.05
N ASN A 38 9.06 23.32 -6.87
CA ASN A 38 9.10 21.95 -7.36
C ASN A 38 9.79 21.01 -6.38
N THR A 39 10.87 21.45 -5.73
CA THR A 39 11.60 20.67 -4.72
C THR A 39 10.74 20.46 -3.47
N ALA A 40 9.97 21.46 -3.04
CA ALA A 40 9.13 21.39 -1.84
C ALA A 40 7.85 20.54 -2.01
N ARG A 41 7.74 19.71 -3.05
CA ARG A 41 6.57 18.85 -3.25
C ARG A 41 6.71 17.55 -2.46
N PRO A 42 5.64 17.10 -1.78
CA PRO A 42 5.59 15.75 -1.25
C PRO A 42 5.59 14.73 -2.39
N GLN A 43 6.28 13.62 -2.17
CA GLN A 43 6.27 12.48 -3.08
C GLN A 43 6.16 11.23 -2.21
N LEU A 44 5.00 10.59 -2.26
CA LEU A 44 4.75 9.38 -1.49
C LEU A 44 5.29 8.17 -2.25
N PHE A 45 5.97 7.30 -1.54
CA PHE A 45 6.55 6.06 -2.06
C PHE A 45 6.16 4.94 -1.11
N ILE A 46 5.47 3.93 -1.62
CA ILE A 46 5.20 2.71 -0.86
C ILE A 46 6.20 1.66 -1.24
N ASP A 47 6.91 1.16 -0.24
CA ASP A 47 7.96 0.19 -0.42
C ASP A 47 7.39 -1.22 -0.65
N LYS A 48 8.17 -2.02 -1.37
CA LYS A 48 7.94 -3.45 -1.48
C LYS A 48 7.94 -4.06 -0.08
N THR A 49 6.93 -4.84 0.24
CA THR A 49 6.78 -5.40 1.59
C THR A 49 6.69 -6.92 1.53
N TYR A 50 7.62 -7.59 2.22
CA TYR A 50 7.58 -9.04 2.44
C TYR A 50 6.58 -9.38 3.52
N PHE A 51 5.86 -10.47 3.34
CA PHE A 51 4.91 -10.97 4.33
C PHE A 51 5.13 -12.46 4.61
N ASN A 52 4.78 -12.84 5.83
CA ASN A 52 4.64 -14.21 6.27
C ASN A 52 3.27 -14.36 6.93
N VAL A 53 2.61 -15.47 6.65
CA VAL A 53 1.35 -15.83 7.30
C VAL A 53 1.56 -17.13 8.04
N GLN A 54 1.50 -17.06 9.36
CA GLN A 54 1.72 -18.20 10.25
C GLN A 54 0.44 -19.01 10.41
N GLY A 55 0.61 -20.34 10.42
CA GLY A 55 -0.41 -21.32 10.75
C GLY A 55 -0.83 -21.21 12.21
N LEU A 56 -2.14 -21.19 12.43
CA LEU A 56 -2.73 -21.45 13.74
C LEU A 56 -3.19 -22.90 13.79
N THR A 57 -3.12 -23.53 14.96
CA THR A 57 -3.67 -24.87 15.17
C THR A 57 -4.79 -24.87 16.19
N ASN A 58 -5.79 -25.72 15.93
CA ASN A 58 -6.83 -26.09 16.87
C ASN A 58 -7.03 -27.61 16.76
N GLY A 59 -6.53 -28.36 17.75
CA GLY A 59 -6.47 -29.81 17.69
C GLY A 59 -5.64 -30.31 16.50
N LYS A 60 -6.25 -31.13 15.64
CA LYS A 60 -5.61 -31.70 14.43
C LYS A 60 -5.63 -30.77 13.21
N TYR A 61 -6.34 -29.65 13.29
CA TYR A 61 -6.52 -28.74 12.17
C TYR A 61 -5.54 -27.58 12.23
N MET A 62 -5.05 -27.20 11.06
CA MET A 62 -4.09 -26.12 10.88
C MET A 62 -4.55 -25.22 9.74
N MET A 63 -4.46 -23.90 9.92
CA MET A 63 -4.78 -22.93 8.87
C MET A 63 -3.89 -21.68 8.96
N PRO A 64 -3.38 -21.17 7.83
CA PRO A 64 -2.62 -19.92 7.80
C PRO A 64 -3.54 -18.71 7.97
N ILE A 65 -3.37 -17.96 9.06
CA ILE A 65 -4.24 -16.83 9.41
C ILE A 65 -3.46 -15.62 9.92
N LYS A 66 -2.35 -15.84 10.64
CA LYS A 66 -1.66 -14.76 11.35
C LYS A 66 -0.61 -14.09 10.47
N TRP A 67 -0.91 -12.91 10.00
CA TRP A 67 -0.01 -12.08 9.19
C TRP A 67 1.12 -11.44 10.03
N THR A 68 2.34 -11.42 9.49
CA THR A 68 3.51 -10.76 10.08
C THR A 68 4.56 -10.42 9.03
N THR A 69 5.40 -9.43 9.30
CA THR A 69 6.61 -9.13 8.51
C THR A 69 7.86 -9.82 9.10
N GLU A 70 7.76 -10.37 10.31
CA GLU A 70 8.87 -11.06 10.95
C GLU A 70 9.17 -12.37 10.25
N LYS A 71 10.45 -12.77 10.24
CA LYS A 71 10.86 -14.09 9.76
C LYS A 71 10.14 -15.17 10.56
N MET A 72 9.69 -16.20 9.86
CA MET A 72 8.95 -17.32 10.43
C MET A 72 9.88 -18.18 11.32
N ASN A 73 10.07 -17.75 12.57
CA ASN A 73 10.94 -18.44 13.54
C ASN A 73 10.21 -19.53 14.33
N SER A 74 8.88 -19.46 14.39
CA SER A 74 8.01 -20.44 15.06
C SER A 74 6.88 -20.85 14.13
N ILE A 75 6.73 -22.15 13.93
CA ILE A 75 5.96 -22.73 12.83
C ILE A 75 4.45 -22.68 13.11
N VAL A 76 4.03 -22.64 14.37
CA VAL A 76 2.62 -22.74 14.77
C VAL A 76 2.38 -22.03 16.10
N THR A 77 1.27 -21.31 16.21
CA THR A 77 0.75 -20.85 17.51
C THR A 77 -0.62 -21.46 17.79
N GLU A 78 -0.96 -21.66 19.07
CA GLU A 78 -2.29 -22.13 19.46
C GLU A 78 -3.35 -21.09 19.10
N PHE A 79 -4.49 -21.56 18.59
CA PHE A 79 -5.58 -20.68 18.18
C PHE A 79 -6.16 -19.93 19.40
N PRO A 80 -6.12 -18.58 19.41
CA PRO A 80 -6.64 -17.83 20.54
C PRO A 80 -8.18 -17.89 20.56
N ASN A 81 -8.75 -17.67 21.75
CA ASN A 81 -10.20 -17.67 21.93
C ASN A 81 -10.93 -16.44 21.32
N GLN A 82 -10.24 -15.62 20.52
CA GLN A 82 -10.73 -14.37 19.96
C GLN A 82 -10.82 -14.45 18.44
N VAL A 83 -11.68 -13.63 17.83
CA VAL A 83 -11.71 -13.46 16.37
C VAL A 83 -10.49 -12.63 15.98
N ILE A 84 -9.57 -13.22 15.23
CA ILE A 84 -8.45 -12.49 14.62
C ILE A 84 -8.91 -12.10 13.22
N ILE A 85 -9.08 -10.80 12.99
CA ILE A 85 -9.21 -10.25 11.64
C ILE A 85 -7.79 -9.93 11.16
N SER A 86 -7.47 -10.37 9.95
CA SER A 86 -6.17 -10.12 9.34
C SER A 86 -5.92 -8.63 9.18
N GLU A 87 -4.79 -8.18 9.70
CA GLU A 87 -4.26 -6.84 9.52
C GLU A 87 -2.83 -6.94 8.99
N PHE A 88 -2.56 -6.21 7.92
CA PHE A 88 -1.23 -6.09 7.37
C PHE A 88 -1.02 -4.68 6.85
N TYR A 89 0.21 -4.18 7.01
CA TYR A 89 0.54 -2.79 6.75
C TYR A 89 1.70 -2.70 5.75
N LEU A 90 1.48 -1.96 4.68
CA LEU A 90 2.55 -1.53 3.77
C LEU A 90 3.27 -0.31 4.37
N GLN A 91 4.54 -0.16 4.04
CA GLN A 91 5.37 0.96 4.51
C GLN A 91 5.34 2.09 3.49
N CYS A 92 4.83 3.26 3.87
CA CYS A 92 4.78 4.46 3.03
C CYS A 92 5.76 5.52 3.55
N TYR A 93 6.62 5.99 2.65
CA TYR A 93 7.59 7.04 2.90
C TYR A 93 7.22 8.28 2.10
N ASN A 94 7.62 9.46 2.59
CA ASN A 94 7.60 10.68 1.79
C ASN A 94 9.04 11.03 1.39
N ILE A 95 9.42 10.66 0.17
CA ILE A 95 10.76 10.90 -0.38
C ILE A 95 10.91 12.32 -0.96
N GLY A 96 9.83 13.09 -1.01
CA GLY A 96 9.85 14.51 -1.37
C GLY A 96 10.32 15.39 -0.21
N PHE A 97 10.51 16.69 -0.45
CA PHE A 97 10.96 17.63 0.59
C PHE A 97 9.80 18.37 1.29
N GLY A 98 8.58 18.27 0.78
CA GLY A 98 7.39 18.87 1.39
C GLY A 98 6.59 17.86 2.19
N THR A 99 5.90 18.29 3.24
CA THR A 99 4.97 17.44 3.99
C THR A 99 3.71 17.14 3.18
N ALA A 100 3.36 15.85 3.06
CA ALA A 100 2.07 15.44 2.54
C ALA A 100 1.03 15.55 3.65
N THR A 101 -0.13 16.13 3.35
CA THR A 101 -1.24 16.32 4.29
C THR A 101 -2.54 15.80 3.68
N ASN A 102 -3.50 15.44 4.53
CA ASN A 102 -4.81 14.93 4.12
C ASN A 102 -4.69 13.76 3.14
N VAL A 103 -3.83 12.79 3.47
CA VAL A 103 -3.57 11.63 2.62
C VAL A 103 -4.76 10.68 2.71
N SER A 104 -5.39 10.43 1.57
CA SER A 104 -6.48 9.48 1.38
C SER A 104 -6.02 8.38 0.45
N ILE A 105 -6.17 7.14 0.87
CA ILE A 105 -5.80 5.95 0.11
C ILE A 105 -7.06 5.15 -0.14
N GLU A 106 -7.36 4.89 -1.41
CA GLU A 106 -8.50 4.12 -1.85
C GLU A 106 -8.01 2.87 -2.60
N PHE A 107 -8.56 1.70 -2.25
CA PHE A 107 -8.24 0.42 -2.86
C PHE A 107 -9.38 -0.06 -3.77
N TYR A 108 -9.03 -0.69 -4.87
CA TYR A 108 -9.98 -1.24 -5.84
C TYR A 108 -9.45 -2.57 -6.37
N TYR A 109 -10.30 -3.60 -6.36
CA TYR A 109 -10.03 -4.88 -7.00
C TYR A 109 -11.33 -5.62 -7.28
N ASP A 110 -11.27 -6.60 -8.16
CA ASP A 110 -12.43 -7.40 -8.52
C ASP A 110 -12.68 -8.50 -7.48
N ILE A 111 -13.57 -8.21 -6.52
CA ILE A 111 -13.97 -9.15 -5.46
C ILE A 111 -14.66 -10.37 -6.07
N ASP A 112 -15.48 -10.20 -7.11
CA ASP A 112 -16.25 -11.30 -7.70
C ASP A 112 -15.34 -12.27 -8.45
N LEU A 113 -14.33 -11.74 -9.15
CA LEU A 113 -13.25 -12.56 -9.73
C LEU A 113 -12.45 -13.30 -8.65
N PHE A 114 -12.19 -12.68 -7.50
CA PHE A 114 -11.46 -13.38 -6.43
C PHE A 114 -12.32 -14.52 -5.84
N LEU A 115 -13.60 -14.27 -5.61
CA LEU A 115 -14.54 -15.29 -5.11
C LEU A 115 -14.70 -16.45 -6.11
N SER A 116 -14.78 -16.17 -7.41
CA SER A 116 -14.91 -17.22 -8.42
C SER A 116 -13.70 -18.17 -8.42
N LYS A 117 -12.49 -17.63 -8.25
CA LYS A 117 -11.26 -18.44 -8.08
C LYS A 117 -11.30 -19.28 -6.81
N ILE A 118 -11.78 -18.73 -5.69
CA ILE A 118 -11.94 -19.49 -4.44
C ILE A 118 -12.95 -20.65 -4.64
N PHE A 119 -14.11 -20.37 -5.24
CA PHE A 119 -15.15 -21.38 -5.47
C PHE A 119 -14.70 -22.48 -6.43
N GLU A 120 -13.80 -22.18 -7.37
CA GLU A 120 -13.21 -23.20 -8.22
C GLU A 120 -12.37 -24.20 -7.41
N LEU A 121 -11.59 -23.71 -6.45
CA LEU A 121 -10.78 -24.54 -5.54
C LEU A 121 -11.63 -25.34 -4.55
N GLU A 122 -12.82 -24.86 -4.19
CA GLU A 122 -13.70 -25.53 -3.22
C GLU A 122 -14.38 -26.79 -3.76
N LYS A 123 -14.51 -26.94 -5.08
CA LYS A 123 -15.26 -28.04 -5.72
C LYS A 123 -14.78 -29.44 -5.32
N ASP A 124 -13.49 -29.59 -5.00
CA ASP A 124 -12.89 -30.88 -4.63
C ASP A 124 -12.66 -31.02 -3.11
N ILE A 125 -13.02 -30.00 -2.32
CA ILE A 125 -12.88 -30.02 -0.87
C ILE A 125 -14.19 -30.55 -0.27
N PRO A 126 -14.15 -31.52 0.67
CA PRO A 126 -15.35 -31.97 1.37
C PRO A 126 -16.12 -30.80 2.00
N GLU A 127 -17.45 -30.79 1.93
CA GLU A 127 -18.28 -29.67 2.40
C GLU A 127 -18.03 -29.30 3.88
N ASN A 128 -17.71 -30.28 4.73
CA ASN A 128 -17.37 -30.06 6.14
C ASN A 128 -16.02 -29.35 6.33
N ASP A 129 -15.17 -29.37 5.31
CA ASP A 129 -13.85 -28.76 5.32
C ASP A 129 -13.78 -27.44 4.56
N GLN A 130 -14.84 -27.02 3.88
CA GLN A 130 -14.90 -25.74 3.18
C GLN A 130 -15.06 -24.55 4.13
N ILE A 131 -14.45 -23.43 3.76
CA ILE A 131 -14.71 -22.13 4.39
C ILE A 131 -15.62 -21.35 3.45
N THR A 132 -16.92 -21.38 3.73
CA THR A 132 -17.91 -20.69 2.91
C THR A 132 -17.75 -19.18 3.03
N VAL A 133 -17.52 -18.53 1.88
CA VAL A 133 -17.51 -17.06 1.75
C VAL A 133 -18.79 -16.61 1.05
N LYS A 134 -19.52 -15.68 1.67
CA LYS A 134 -20.74 -15.08 1.09
C LYS A 134 -20.58 -13.58 0.99
N LYS A 135 -20.81 -13.04 -0.22
CA LYS A 135 -20.86 -11.61 -0.48
C LYS A 135 -22.30 -11.12 -0.44
N ASN A 136 -22.54 -10.03 0.27
CA ASN A 136 -23.71 -9.18 0.07
C ASN A 136 -23.24 -7.77 -0.35
N SER A 137 -24.15 -6.80 -0.47
CA SER A 137 -23.80 -5.46 -0.94
C SER A 137 -22.80 -4.71 -0.06
N ALA A 138 -22.76 -4.98 1.25
CA ALA A 138 -21.96 -4.19 2.20
C ALA A 138 -20.90 -5.02 2.95
N PHE A 139 -21.01 -6.35 2.96
CA PHE A 139 -20.21 -7.24 3.78
C PHE A 139 -19.79 -8.51 3.02
N LEU A 140 -18.61 -9.00 3.40
CA LEU A 140 -18.18 -10.38 3.16
C LEU A 140 -18.31 -11.16 4.46
N SER A 141 -19.07 -12.26 4.42
CA SER A 141 -19.26 -13.17 5.54
C SER A 141 -18.45 -14.44 5.33
N PHE A 142 -17.65 -14.80 6.31
CA PHE A 142 -16.85 -16.01 6.31
C PHE A 142 -17.44 -16.97 7.35
N SER A 143 -17.66 -18.21 6.95
CA SER A 143 -18.23 -19.23 7.83
C SER A 143 -17.65 -20.60 7.58
N ASN A 144 -17.51 -21.37 8.63
CA ASN A 144 -17.01 -22.73 8.58
C ASN A 144 -17.92 -23.64 9.43
N LYS A 145 -18.27 -24.80 8.89
CA LYS A 145 -19.13 -25.79 9.58
C LYS A 145 -18.36 -26.56 10.64
N ASN A 146 -17.05 -26.78 10.44
CA ASN A 146 -16.21 -27.53 11.33
C ASN A 146 -15.61 -26.64 12.43
N LYS A 147 -16.22 -26.66 13.61
CA LYS A 147 -15.80 -25.89 14.79
C LYS A 147 -14.41 -26.24 15.33
N GLU A 148 -13.85 -27.39 14.93
CA GLU A 148 -12.50 -27.79 15.33
C GLU A 148 -11.42 -27.06 14.51
N LYS A 149 -11.75 -26.43 13.39
CA LYS A 149 -10.76 -25.65 12.64
C LYS A 149 -10.45 -24.34 13.36
N PRO A 150 -9.21 -23.83 13.24
CA PRO A 150 -8.80 -22.56 13.81
C PRO A 150 -9.34 -21.35 13.02
N PHE A 151 -10.60 -21.38 12.57
CA PHE A 151 -11.22 -20.30 11.78
C PHE A 151 -12.63 -20.02 12.31
N ARG A 152 -12.85 -18.80 12.80
CA ARG A 152 -14.15 -18.37 13.37
C ARG A 152 -15.05 -17.78 12.29
N ASN A 153 -16.35 -17.81 12.53
CA ASN A 153 -17.32 -17.15 11.66
C ASN A 153 -17.32 -15.65 11.97
N PHE A 154 -17.20 -14.80 10.96
CA PHE A 154 -17.25 -13.35 11.10
C PHE A 154 -17.69 -12.68 9.79
N GLY A 155 -17.97 -11.38 9.85
CA GLY A 155 -18.25 -10.54 8.68
C GLY A 155 -17.34 -9.32 8.66
N ILE A 156 -16.90 -8.91 7.47
CA ILE A 156 -16.08 -7.71 7.25
C ILE A 156 -16.84 -6.76 6.32
N SER A 157 -16.93 -5.49 6.68
CA SER A 157 -17.51 -4.44 5.83
C SER A 157 -16.58 -4.18 4.64
N ILE A 158 -17.12 -4.21 3.42
CA ILE A 158 -16.35 -3.98 2.19
C ILE A 158 -15.91 -2.52 2.11
N GLU A 159 -16.87 -1.58 2.16
CA GLU A 159 -16.59 -0.16 1.93
C GLU A 159 -15.60 0.44 2.95
N ASN A 160 -15.74 0.07 4.23
CA ASN A 160 -14.92 0.64 5.30
C ASN A 160 -13.45 0.21 5.24
N SER A 161 -13.15 -0.96 4.65
CA SER A 161 -11.76 -1.43 4.53
C SER A 161 -11.10 -1.05 3.21
N LEU A 162 -11.84 -0.51 2.25
CA LEU A 162 -11.26 -0.02 0.98
C LEU A 162 -10.68 1.39 1.09
N LYS A 163 -10.79 2.04 2.26
CA LYS A 163 -10.30 3.41 2.47
C LYS A 163 -9.42 3.49 3.70
N HIS A 164 -8.30 4.22 3.58
CA HIS A 164 -7.42 4.53 4.69
C HIS A 164 -7.04 6.02 4.67
N TYR A 165 -7.01 6.64 5.84
CA TYR A 165 -6.75 8.07 5.98
C TYR A 165 -5.54 8.31 6.88
N ILE A 166 -4.64 9.17 6.43
CA ILE A 166 -3.44 9.58 7.17
C ILE A 166 -3.42 11.10 7.20
N THR A 167 -3.32 11.69 8.39
CA THR A 167 -3.35 13.14 8.57
C THR A 167 -2.19 13.83 7.85
N TYR A 168 -0.97 13.31 8.03
CA TYR A 168 0.22 13.80 7.36
C TYR A 168 1.32 12.74 7.26
N VAL A 169 2.22 12.91 6.30
CA VAL A 169 3.45 12.12 6.14
C VAL A 169 4.62 13.09 6.00
N LEU A 170 5.52 13.07 6.99
CA LEU A 170 6.70 13.93 6.99
C LEU A 170 7.75 13.43 5.99
N PRO A 171 8.49 14.34 5.34
CA PRO A 171 9.66 14.01 4.55
C PRO A 171 10.67 13.14 5.29
N VAL A 172 11.29 12.18 4.59
CA VAL A 172 12.32 11.28 5.15
C VAL A 172 13.55 12.03 5.70
N ASN A 173 13.85 13.22 5.17
CA ASN A 173 14.95 14.06 5.68
C ASN A 173 14.63 14.75 7.02
N ILE A 174 13.36 14.78 7.43
CA ILE A 174 12.92 15.26 8.75
C ILE A 174 12.74 14.08 9.70
N LYS A 175 12.04 13.04 9.24
CA LYS A 175 11.76 11.82 10.02
C LYS A 175 11.76 10.62 9.08
N ASN A 176 12.72 9.72 9.27
CA ASN A 176 12.89 8.52 8.45
C ASN A 176 12.10 7.31 8.98
N ASP A 177 10.89 7.54 9.47
CA ASP A 177 9.99 6.45 9.89
C ASP A 177 8.85 6.32 8.87
N PRO A 178 8.58 5.12 8.36
CA PRO A 178 7.45 4.93 7.47
C PRO A 178 6.12 5.12 8.20
N VAL A 179 5.13 5.59 7.44
CA VAL A 179 3.74 5.55 7.87
C VAL A 179 3.11 4.25 7.37
N GLN A 180 2.37 3.60 8.26
CA GLN A 180 1.72 2.33 7.97
C GLN A 180 0.43 2.53 7.16
N VAL A 181 0.37 1.88 6.00
CA VAL A 181 -0.81 1.84 5.12
C VAL A 181 -1.49 0.49 5.27
N LYS A 182 -2.66 0.48 5.90
CA LYS A 182 -3.42 -0.76 6.15
C LYS A 182 -3.99 -1.31 4.83
N LEU A 183 -3.70 -2.57 4.52
CA LEU A 183 -4.35 -3.28 3.42
C LEU A 183 -5.81 -3.62 3.77
N PRO A 184 -6.71 -3.74 2.77
CA PRO A 184 -8.09 -4.14 3.03
C PRO A 184 -8.16 -5.51 3.70
N SER A 185 -8.69 -5.57 4.93
CA SER A 185 -8.72 -6.82 5.71
C SER A 185 -9.45 -7.96 5.00
N HIS A 186 -10.54 -7.68 4.27
CA HIS A 186 -11.22 -8.73 3.52
C HIS A 186 -10.40 -9.25 2.33
N TYR A 187 -9.47 -8.46 1.75
CA TYR A 187 -8.54 -8.99 0.75
C TYR A 187 -7.60 -10.03 1.37
N LEU A 188 -7.07 -9.71 2.56
CA LEU A 188 -6.18 -10.61 3.30
C LEU A 188 -6.90 -11.91 3.69
N GLU A 189 -8.15 -11.83 4.13
CA GLU A 189 -8.95 -13.02 4.45
C GLU A 189 -9.29 -13.85 3.21
N LEU A 190 -9.66 -13.22 2.10
CA LEU A 190 -9.86 -13.92 0.83
C LEU A 190 -8.57 -14.64 0.40
N LEU A 191 -7.40 -14.00 0.59
CA LEU A 191 -6.13 -14.65 0.30
C LEU A 191 -5.86 -15.84 1.23
N ASN A 192 -6.11 -15.72 2.53
CA ASN A 192 -5.98 -16.83 3.48
C ASN A 192 -6.84 -18.03 3.06
N VAL A 193 -8.11 -17.79 2.69
CA VAL A 193 -9.03 -18.85 2.24
C VAL A 193 -8.56 -19.43 0.90
N TYR A 194 -8.16 -18.59 -0.05
CA TYR A 194 -7.64 -19.03 -1.34
C TYR A 194 -6.43 -19.94 -1.18
N VAL A 195 -5.41 -19.51 -0.41
CA VAL A 195 -4.20 -20.30 -0.17
C VAL A 195 -4.52 -21.58 0.59
N TYR A 196 -5.40 -21.53 1.60
CA TYR A 196 -5.82 -22.73 2.33
C TYR A 196 -6.48 -23.78 1.42
N ASN A 197 -7.44 -23.34 0.58
CA ASN A 197 -8.13 -24.22 -0.35
C ASN A 197 -7.16 -24.77 -1.40
N PHE A 198 -6.25 -23.93 -1.90
CA PHE A 198 -5.21 -24.32 -2.84
C PHE A 198 -4.32 -25.44 -2.27
N MET A 199 -3.81 -25.24 -1.04
CA MET A 199 -2.96 -26.23 -0.37
C MET A 199 -3.67 -27.54 -0.07
N THR A 200 -5.00 -27.49 0.11
CA THR A 200 -5.83 -28.68 0.36
C THR A 200 -6.13 -29.45 -0.94
N ASN A 201 -6.18 -28.78 -2.10
CA ASN A 201 -6.65 -29.38 -3.36
C ASN A 201 -5.54 -30.10 -4.18
N HIS A 202 -4.25 -29.95 -3.88
CA HIS A 202 -3.13 -30.65 -4.56
C HIS A 202 -3.07 -30.60 -6.12
N LYS A 203 -3.94 -29.84 -6.78
CA LYS A 203 -4.00 -29.72 -8.24
C LYS A 203 -2.83 -28.89 -8.74
N LYS A 204 -2.01 -29.48 -9.63
CA LYS A 204 -0.81 -28.86 -10.18
C LYS A 204 -1.08 -27.79 -11.25
N ASP A 205 -2.26 -27.82 -11.87
CA ASP A 205 -2.58 -27.09 -13.11
C ASP A 205 -3.46 -25.85 -12.91
N LEU A 206 -3.63 -25.37 -11.67
CA LEU A 206 -4.45 -24.19 -11.39
C LEU A 206 -3.71 -22.90 -11.71
N ASP A 207 -4.45 -21.89 -12.16
CA ASP A 207 -3.94 -20.53 -12.31
C ASP A 207 -3.65 -19.92 -10.91
N TYR A 208 -2.36 -19.70 -10.65
CA TYR A 208 -1.83 -19.12 -9.41
C TYR A 208 -2.02 -17.60 -9.32
N SER A 209 -2.61 -16.95 -10.33
CA SER A 209 -2.71 -15.50 -10.33
C SER A 209 -3.71 -14.99 -9.28
N ILE A 210 -3.20 -14.25 -8.31
CA ILE A 210 -4.02 -13.56 -7.32
C ILE A 210 -4.48 -12.24 -7.93
N PRO A 211 -5.76 -11.86 -7.83
CA PRO A 211 -6.23 -10.57 -8.32
C PRO A 211 -5.41 -9.42 -7.71
N PRO A 212 -4.84 -8.54 -8.55
CA PRO A 212 -4.07 -7.40 -8.07
C PRO A 212 -5.01 -6.33 -7.48
N ILE A 213 -4.44 -5.46 -6.64
CA ILE A 213 -5.17 -4.33 -6.06
C ILE A 213 -4.70 -3.03 -6.70
N THR A 214 -5.58 -2.34 -7.40
CA THR A 214 -5.35 -0.96 -7.82
C THR A 214 -5.52 -0.05 -6.60
N THR A 215 -4.53 0.79 -6.37
CA THR A 215 -4.53 1.74 -5.25
C THR A 215 -4.40 3.16 -5.78
N LYS A 216 -5.19 4.05 -5.21
CA LYS A 216 -5.23 5.46 -5.55
C LYS A 216 -4.92 6.28 -4.30
N ILE A 217 -3.86 7.07 -4.36
CA ILE A 217 -3.46 7.96 -3.27
C ILE A 217 -3.71 9.40 -3.68
N LYS A 218 -4.47 10.12 -2.86
CA LYS A 218 -4.67 11.56 -2.98
C LYS A 218 -4.08 12.25 -1.77
N TYR A 219 -3.33 13.32 -1.97
CA TYR A 219 -2.75 14.10 -0.89
C TYR A 219 -2.59 15.57 -1.28
N SER A 220 -2.38 16.44 -0.30
CA SER A 220 -2.12 17.86 -0.51
C SER A 220 -0.78 18.27 0.08
N ASP A 221 -0.09 19.22 -0.55
CA ASP A 221 1.03 19.91 0.09
C ASP A 221 0.55 20.96 1.12
N ILE A 222 1.50 21.62 1.79
CA ILE A 222 1.22 22.69 2.76
C ILE A 222 0.51 23.92 2.15
N ASN A 223 0.60 24.08 0.83
CA ASN A 223 -0.07 25.14 0.07
C ASN A 223 -1.44 24.68 -0.46
N LYS A 224 -1.94 23.52 -0.01
CA LYS A 224 -3.21 22.90 -0.42
C LYS A 224 -3.25 22.48 -1.89
N LYS A 225 -2.10 22.35 -2.56
CA LYS A 225 -2.05 21.81 -3.92
C LYS A 225 -2.25 20.30 -3.87
N GLN A 226 -3.31 19.84 -4.52
CA GLN A 226 -3.64 18.41 -4.57
C GLN A 226 -2.77 17.67 -5.58
N THR A 227 -2.37 16.46 -5.20
CA THR A 227 -1.66 15.49 -6.04
C THR A 227 -2.37 14.15 -5.91
N GLU A 228 -2.40 13.43 -7.02
CA GLU A 228 -3.02 12.11 -7.12
C GLU A 228 -2.04 11.17 -7.82
N GLU A 229 -1.83 10.00 -7.24
CA GLU A 229 -0.99 8.93 -7.80
C GLU A 229 -1.74 7.61 -7.75
N SER A 230 -1.51 6.76 -8.75
CA SER A 230 -2.08 5.42 -8.82
C SER A 230 -1.01 4.36 -9.07
N PHE A 231 -1.17 3.21 -8.44
CA PHE A 231 -0.31 2.04 -8.65
C PHE A 231 -1.10 0.76 -8.44
N THR A 232 -0.54 -0.35 -8.90
CA THR A 232 -1.08 -1.69 -8.74
C THR A 232 -0.22 -2.47 -7.76
N ILE A 233 -0.84 -3.01 -6.72
CA ILE A 233 -0.23 -3.96 -5.78
C ILE A 233 -0.43 -5.36 -6.34
N VAL A 234 0.66 -6.07 -6.58
CA VAL A 234 0.67 -7.46 -7.04
C VAL A 234 1.17 -8.34 -5.90
N THR A 235 0.46 -9.42 -5.65
CA THR A 235 0.81 -10.40 -4.62
C THR A 235 1.58 -11.55 -5.27
N ASN A 236 2.86 -11.70 -4.92
CA ASN A 236 3.70 -12.80 -5.39
C ASN A 236 3.90 -13.78 -4.22
N LEU A 237 3.38 -15.00 -4.36
CA LEU A 237 3.59 -16.07 -3.40
C LEU A 237 4.92 -16.77 -3.70
N GLU A 238 5.75 -16.95 -2.68
CA GLU A 238 7.06 -17.60 -2.81
C GLU A 238 7.07 -19.01 -2.21
N SER A 239 6.41 -19.18 -1.06
CA SER A 239 6.32 -20.48 -0.38
C SER A 239 4.95 -20.67 0.25
N MET A 240 4.46 -21.91 0.25
CA MET A 240 3.16 -22.25 0.83
C MET A 240 3.20 -23.63 1.50
N SER A 241 2.60 -23.71 2.68
CA SER A 241 2.38 -24.93 3.45
C SER A 241 1.14 -24.75 4.34
N LEU A 242 0.62 -25.84 4.92
CA LEU A 242 -0.44 -25.70 5.93
C LEU A 242 0.04 -24.93 7.19
N ALA A 243 1.34 -25.00 7.48
CA ALA A 243 1.98 -24.26 8.57
C ALA A 243 2.14 -22.76 8.30
N GLY A 244 1.89 -22.31 7.07
CA GLY A 244 2.05 -20.93 6.70
C GLY A 244 2.47 -20.75 5.25
N TYR A 245 2.39 -19.51 4.78
CA TYR A 245 2.85 -19.11 3.47
C TYR A 245 3.61 -17.78 3.56
N SER A 246 4.46 -17.52 2.57
CA SER A 246 5.25 -16.29 2.48
C SER A 246 5.23 -15.75 1.06
N GLY A 247 5.52 -14.46 0.96
CA GLY A 247 5.61 -13.79 -0.33
C GLY A 247 5.92 -12.32 -0.17
N GLU A 248 5.61 -11.59 -1.22
CA GLU A 248 5.83 -10.15 -1.30
C GLU A 248 4.69 -9.44 -2.02
N PHE A 249 4.43 -8.21 -1.57
CA PHE A 249 3.63 -7.25 -2.29
C PHE A 249 4.55 -6.35 -3.10
N THR A 250 4.44 -6.40 -4.43
CA THR A 250 5.17 -5.51 -5.35
C THR A 250 4.25 -4.42 -5.88
N LEU A 251 4.81 -3.24 -6.12
CA LEU A 251 4.05 -2.07 -6.58
C LEU A 251 4.49 -1.68 -7.99
N HIS A 252 3.52 -1.54 -8.89
CA HIS A 252 3.73 -1.11 -10.27
C HIS A 252 2.97 0.20 -10.50
N LYS A 253 3.70 1.27 -10.85
CA LYS A 253 3.08 2.56 -11.16
C LYS A 253 2.24 2.43 -12.43
N LEU A 254 1.01 2.98 -12.40
CA LEU A 254 0.09 3.02 -13.53
C LEU A 254 0.36 4.22 -14.44
#